data_AF-A0A5S6QNZ4-F1
#
_entry.id   AF-A0A5S6QNZ4-F1
#
_cell.length_a   1.000
_cell.length_b   1.000
_cell.length_c   1.000
_cell.angle_alpha   90.00
_cell.angle_beta   90.00
_cell.angle_gamma   90.00
#
_symmetry.space_group_name_H-M   'P 1'
#
loop_
_entity.id
_entity.type
_entity.pdbx_description
1 polymer ?
#
loop_
_entity_poly.entity_id
_entity_poly.type
_entity_poly.pdbx_seq_one_letter_code
_entity_poly.pdbx_strand_id
1 'polypeptide(L)'
;MLSKLDTSLLLRFVCILALLFNHSTQATFWNWLITNPHGVDFENLGFRQDSPMSSASNHGDRFGHPRDVTKGRLQSATPTSADATESANRSSEPAQQVPCQADRNCPQGFFCDHHYALCRSYRMDRDPCRSDSQCTPGYDCMFGRCTVAFNPGHRGARCNSDRDCLPSLCCARQHGDKTCKPKLKLGHSCFVPDGGLSYWLNELCPCDDGLVCAVTSKVDDSIATIDWLDIWTEQNLLRCVRPQ
;
A
#
# COMPACT_ATOMS: atom_id res chain seq x y z
N MET A 1 40.07 14.32 59.60
CA MET A 1 39.89 14.26 58.13
C MET A 1 38.97 13.10 57.75
N LEU A 2 37.71 13.08 58.20
CA LEU A 2 36.76 12.00 57.88
C LEU A 2 35.38 12.49 57.40
N SER A 3 35.15 13.80 57.24
CA SER A 3 33.82 14.37 56.90
C SER A 3 33.62 14.73 55.43
N LYS A 4 34.67 14.76 54.60
CA LYS A 4 34.58 15.12 53.17
C LYS A 4 34.38 13.93 52.22
N LEU A 5 34.69 12.71 52.68
CA LEU A 5 34.52 11.51 51.85
C LEU A 5 33.05 11.06 51.80
N ASP A 6 32.32 11.24 52.91
CA ASP A 6 30.89 10.90 53.02
C ASP A 6 29.98 11.78 52.15
N THR A 7 30.26 13.08 52.09
CA THR A 7 29.43 14.03 51.32
C THR A 7 29.52 13.79 49.81
N SER A 8 30.69 13.41 49.29
CA SER A 8 30.83 13.05 47.88
C SER A 8 30.16 11.71 47.55
N LEU A 9 30.16 10.75 48.48
CA LEU A 9 29.53 9.45 48.27
C LEU A 9 28.00 9.57 48.31
N LEU A 10 27.49 10.36 49.27
CA LEU A 10 26.07 10.70 49.38
C LEU A 10 25.57 11.42 48.12
N LEU A 11 26.32 12.39 47.60
CA LEU A 11 25.92 13.11 46.38
C LEU A 11 25.83 12.17 45.17
N ARG A 12 26.78 11.24 45.02
CA ARG A 12 26.76 10.24 43.96
C ARG A 12 25.59 9.26 44.11
N PHE A 13 25.29 8.82 45.34
CA PHE A 13 24.14 7.97 45.62
C PHE A 13 22.82 8.67 45.30
N VAL A 14 22.67 9.95 45.67
CA VAL A 14 21.46 10.74 45.36
C VAL A 14 21.31 10.93 43.85
N CYS A 15 22.39 11.20 43.11
CA CYS A 15 22.35 11.31 41.65
C CYS A 15 21.97 9.97 40.98
N ILE A 16 22.54 8.85 41.43
CA ILE A 16 22.20 7.53 40.89
C ILE A 16 20.73 7.20 41.17
N LEU A 17 20.24 7.44 42.39
CA LEU A 17 18.84 7.26 42.72
C LEU A 17 17.94 8.15 41.86
N ALA A 18 18.26 9.42 41.67
CA ALA A 18 17.48 10.32 40.81
C ALA A 18 17.42 9.84 39.34
N LEU A 19 18.52 9.32 38.79
CA LEU A 19 18.55 8.76 37.45
C LEU A 19 17.72 7.46 37.34
N LEU A 20 17.80 6.58 38.35
CA LEU A 20 17.01 5.35 38.40
C LEU A 20 15.52 5.62 38.58
N PHE A 21 15.13 6.59 39.42
CA PHE A 21 13.74 7.02 39.57
C PHE A 21 13.20 7.62 38.27
N ASN A 22 13.99 8.46 37.57
CA ASN A 22 13.58 9.06 36.30
C ASN A 22 13.39 7.98 35.21
N HIS A 23 14.30 7.01 35.11
CA HIS A 23 14.18 5.91 34.16
C HIS A 23 13.02 4.95 34.49
N SER A 24 12.73 4.74 35.78
CA SER A 24 11.57 3.94 36.24
C SER A 24 10.24 4.65 35.97
N THR A 25 10.15 5.97 36.15
CA THR A 25 8.95 6.75 35.85
C THR A 25 8.64 6.82 34.35
N GLN A 26 9.66 6.84 33.49
CA GLN A 26 9.45 6.78 32.04
C GLN A 26 9.01 5.38 31.61
N ALA A 27 9.61 4.32 32.15
CA ALA A 27 9.24 2.94 31.83
C ALA A 27 7.79 2.60 32.26
N THR A 28 7.35 3.06 33.44
CA THR A 28 5.97 2.84 33.90
C THR A 28 4.95 3.70 33.14
N PHE A 29 5.32 4.91 32.72
CA PHE A 29 4.45 5.76 31.89
C PHE A 29 4.21 5.15 30.50
N TRP A 30 5.24 4.66 29.82
CA TRP A 30 5.09 3.98 28.53
C TRP A 30 4.33 2.65 28.66
N ASN A 31 4.56 1.88 29.73
CA ASN A 31 3.83 0.65 29.97
C ASN A 31 2.34 0.91 30.28
N TRP A 32 2.01 1.98 31.01
CA TRP A 32 0.62 2.40 31.25
C TRP A 32 -0.09 2.89 29.97
N LEU A 33 0.59 3.62 29.09
CA LEU A 33 0.04 4.04 27.78
C LEU A 33 -0.25 2.86 26.85
N ILE A 34 0.54 1.80 26.90
CA ILE A 34 0.34 0.59 26.08
C ILE A 34 -0.76 -0.31 26.70
N THR A 35 -0.88 -0.35 28.03
CA THR A 35 -1.78 -1.29 28.73
C THR A 35 -3.14 -0.70 29.13
N ASN A 36 -3.32 0.63 29.15
CA ASN A 36 -4.60 1.29 29.40
C ASN A 36 -5.04 2.16 28.22
N PRO A 37 -5.59 1.58 27.14
CA PRO A 37 -6.36 2.35 26.17
C PRO A 37 -7.71 2.69 26.80
N HIS A 38 -7.92 3.95 27.17
CA HIS A 38 -9.25 4.44 27.49
C HIS A 38 -10.13 4.41 26.22
N GLY A 39 -11.08 3.47 26.21
CA GLY A 39 -12.43 3.63 25.65
C GLY A 39 -12.55 3.91 24.16
N VAL A 40 -12.62 2.85 23.35
CA VAL A 40 -13.53 2.82 22.20
C VAL A 40 -14.57 1.74 22.49
N ASP A 41 -15.76 2.20 22.88
CA ASP A 41 -16.93 1.36 23.11
C ASP A 41 -17.32 0.64 21.81
N PHE A 42 -17.26 -0.69 21.85
CA PHE A 42 -17.90 -1.54 20.84
C PHE A 42 -18.80 -2.54 21.57
N GLU A 43 -19.90 -2.04 22.13
CA GLU A 43 -21.04 -2.86 22.55
C GLU A 43 -21.75 -3.40 21.30
N ASN A 44 -21.33 -4.57 20.83
CA ASN A 44 -22.19 -5.71 20.45
C ASN A 44 -21.41 -6.66 19.55
N LEU A 45 -20.74 -7.63 20.16
CA LEU A 45 -20.56 -8.92 19.52
C LEU A 45 -20.98 -9.99 20.53
N GLY A 46 -22.20 -10.47 20.30
CA GLY A 46 -22.70 -11.70 20.90
C GLY A 46 -21.73 -12.82 20.56
N PHE A 47 -21.08 -13.33 21.60
CA PHE A 47 -20.36 -14.59 21.61
C PHE A 47 -21.26 -15.70 21.03
N ARG A 48 -20.84 -16.32 19.92
CA ARG A 48 -21.27 -17.67 19.58
C ARG A 48 -20.06 -18.58 19.50
N GLN A 49 -20.17 -19.63 20.29
CA GLN A 49 -19.18 -20.65 20.61
C GLN A 49 -18.72 -21.45 19.38
N ASP A 50 -17.42 -21.74 19.38
CA ASP A 50 -16.78 -22.73 18.54
C ASP A 50 -17.28 -24.15 18.85
N SER A 51 -17.53 -24.93 17.81
CA SER A 51 -17.57 -26.40 17.82
C SER A 51 -17.40 -26.96 16.39
N PRO A 52 -16.94 -28.22 16.24
CA PRO A 52 -15.85 -28.58 15.33
C PRO A 52 -16.28 -29.09 13.94
N MET A 53 -15.27 -29.13 13.05
CA MET A 53 -15.29 -29.68 11.68
C MET A 53 -15.89 -31.09 11.63
N SER A 54 -16.82 -31.29 10.69
CA SER A 54 -17.12 -32.60 10.11
C SER A 54 -17.25 -32.49 8.59
N SER A 55 -16.94 -33.60 7.95
CA SER A 55 -16.36 -33.74 6.62
C SER A 55 -17.37 -33.76 5.47
N ALA A 56 -16.82 -33.50 4.27
CA ALA A 56 -17.18 -34.04 2.96
C ALA A 56 -18.50 -33.57 2.31
N SER A 57 -18.38 -32.88 1.17
CA SER A 57 -18.78 -33.44 -0.14
C SER A 57 -18.47 -32.48 -1.30
N ASN A 58 -18.19 -33.09 -2.44
CA ASN A 58 -17.83 -32.48 -3.72
C ASN A 58 -18.89 -31.51 -4.25
N HIS A 59 -18.47 -30.29 -4.60
CA HIS A 59 -18.91 -29.64 -5.83
C HIS A 59 -17.77 -28.79 -6.39
N GLY A 60 -17.42 -29.03 -7.65
CA GLY A 60 -16.39 -28.31 -8.37
C GLY A 60 -16.89 -26.93 -8.76
N ASP A 61 -16.49 -25.92 -8.00
CA ASP A 61 -16.72 -24.52 -8.36
C ASP A 61 -15.43 -23.87 -8.85
N ARG A 62 -15.49 -23.48 -10.12
CA ARG A 62 -14.47 -22.79 -10.89
C ARG A 62 -14.45 -21.32 -10.46
N PHE A 63 -13.86 -21.02 -9.30
CA PHE A 63 -13.61 -19.65 -8.88
C PHE A 63 -12.41 -19.07 -9.63
N GLY A 64 -12.69 -18.34 -10.71
CA GLY A 64 -11.72 -17.44 -11.35
C GLY A 64 -11.43 -16.24 -10.44
N HIS A 65 -10.14 -15.93 -10.26
CA HIS A 65 -9.66 -14.74 -9.57
C HIS A 65 -10.15 -13.44 -10.27
N PRO A 66 -10.56 -12.40 -9.53
CA PRO A 66 -11.14 -11.19 -10.13
C PRO A 66 -10.05 -10.17 -10.50
N ARG A 67 -9.30 -10.40 -11.58
CA ARG A 67 -8.65 -9.33 -12.37
C ARG A 67 -8.42 -9.82 -13.80
N ASP A 68 -9.50 -9.86 -14.58
CA ASP A 68 -9.39 -9.85 -16.04
C ASP A 68 -10.51 -8.97 -16.61
N VAL A 69 -10.18 -7.71 -16.89
CA VAL A 69 -11.05 -6.78 -17.63
C VAL A 69 -10.32 -6.40 -18.91
N THR A 70 -10.18 -7.37 -19.80
CA THR A 70 -9.99 -7.09 -21.22
C THR A 70 -11.05 -7.84 -22.02
N LYS A 71 -12.24 -7.22 -22.16
CA LYS A 71 -13.16 -7.40 -23.30
C LYS A 71 -14.40 -6.51 -23.14
N GLY A 72 -14.69 -5.72 -24.18
CA GLY A 72 -16.05 -5.22 -24.41
C GLY A 72 -16.26 -3.70 -24.51
N ARG A 73 -15.37 -2.94 -25.14
CA ARG A 73 -15.73 -1.64 -25.73
C ARG A 73 -15.97 -1.83 -27.22
N LEU A 74 -17.23 -1.71 -27.64
CA LEU A 74 -17.87 -1.65 -28.98
C LEU A 74 -19.21 -2.40 -28.79
N GLN A 75 -20.39 -1.77 -28.83
CA GLN A 75 -20.97 -1.11 -30.00
C GLN A 75 -22.10 -0.13 -29.63
N SER A 76 -22.42 0.66 -30.65
CA SER A 76 -23.19 1.88 -30.78
C SER A 76 -24.71 1.78 -30.57
N ALA A 77 -25.30 2.97 -30.47
CA ALA A 77 -26.69 3.35 -30.27
C ALA A 77 -27.73 2.77 -31.24
N THR A 78 -28.96 2.63 -30.74
CA THR A 78 -30.21 3.16 -31.37
C THR A 78 -31.29 3.34 -30.29
N PRO A 79 -32.12 4.41 -30.35
CA PRO A 79 -33.18 4.69 -29.40
C PRO A 79 -34.52 4.12 -29.88
N THR A 80 -35.28 3.48 -28.99
CA THR A 80 -36.70 3.22 -29.21
C THR A 80 -37.49 3.59 -27.96
N SER A 81 -38.38 4.55 -28.17
CA SER A 81 -39.35 5.17 -27.28
C SER A 81 -40.51 4.24 -26.94
N ALA A 82 -40.88 4.19 -25.66
CA ALA A 82 -42.18 3.85 -25.04
C ALA A 82 -41.88 3.53 -23.55
N ASP A 83 -42.58 3.95 -22.51
CA ASP A 83 -43.79 4.74 -22.34
C ASP A 83 -43.91 5.06 -20.82
N ALA A 84 -44.82 5.98 -20.48
CA ALA A 84 -45.49 6.13 -19.18
C ALA A 84 -44.70 6.57 -17.91
N THR A 85 -44.74 7.89 -17.69
CA THR A 85 -45.26 8.57 -16.48
C THR A 85 -45.44 7.77 -15.18
N GLU A 86 -44.75 8.19 -14.12
CA GLU A 86 -45.30 8.31 -12.76
C GLU A 86 -44.48 9.36 -11.99
N SER A 87 -44.87 10.63 -12.12
CA SER A 87 -44.29 11.74 -11.36
C SER A 87 -44.98 11.81 -9.99
N ALA A 88 -44.44 11.09 -9.02
CA ALA A 88 -44.84 11.20 -7.61
C ALA A 88 -43.69 11.81 -6.79
N ASN A 89 -43.77 13.13 -6.64
CA ASN A 89 -43.44 13.88 -5.42
C ASN A 89 -42.32 13.28 -4.53
N ARG A 90 -41.06 13.43 -4.93
CA ARG A 90 -39.92 13.30 -4.01
C ARG A 90 -39.33 14.68 -3.75
N SER A 91 -39.55 15.12 -2.51
CA SER A 91 -38.59 15.95 -1.77
C SER A 91 -37.18 15.70 -2.28
N SER A 92 -36.48 16.76 -2.62
CA SER A 92 -35.10 16.78 -3.13
C SER A 92 -34.15 16.06 -2.17
N GLU A 93 -34.17 14.73 -2.19
CA GLU A 93 -33.14 13.90 -1.61
C GLU A 93 -31.86 14.24 -2.38
N PRO A 94 -30.77 14.58 -1.68
CA PRO A 94 -29.50 14.80 -2.35
C PRO A 94 -29.19 13.55 -3.16
N ALA A 95 -28.96 13.72 -4.47
CA ALA A 95 -28.69 12.63 -5.44
C ALA A 95 -27.57 11.66 -5.01
N GLN A 96 -26.81 12.03 -3.98
CA GLN A 96 -25.78 11.29 -3.27
C GLN A 96 -26.28 10.14 -2.35
N GLN A 97 -27.59 9.91 -2.24
CA GLN A 97 -28.19 8.87 -1.37
C GLN A 97 -29.18 7.95 -2.09
N VAL A 98 -29.15 7.92 -3.42
CA VAL A 98 -29.99 7.00 -4.20
C VAL A 98 -29.42 5.57 -4.10
N PRO A 99 -30.19 4.57 -3.64
CA PRO A 99 -29.73 3.18 -3.62
C PRO A 99 -29.42 2.66 -5.02
N CYS A 100 -28.34 1.88 -5.15
CA CYS A 100 -27.88 1.38 -6.44
C CYS A 100 -27.24 0.00 -6.33
N GLN A 101 -27.26 -0.74 -7.44
CA GLN A 101 -26.49 -1.98 -7.60
C GLN A 101 -25.43 -1.90 -8.71
N ALA A 102 -25.59 -0.96 -9.65
CA ALA A 102 -24.65 -0.68 -10.72
C ALA A 102 -24.68 0.80 -11.09
N ASP A 103 -23.63 1.30 -11.74
CA ASP A 103 -23.50 2.72 -12.12
C ASP A 103 -24.66 3.24 -12.98
N ARG A 104 -25.26 2.37 -13.81
CA ARG A 104 -26.43 2.69 -14.63
C ARG A 104 -27.69 3.08 -13.84
N ASN A 105 -27.76 2.74 -12.55
CA ASN A 105 -28.87 3.13 -11.67
C ASN A 105 -28.71 4.56 -11.14
N CYS A 106 -27.53 5.16 -11.32
CA CYS A 106 -27.21 6.46 -10.80
C CYS A 106 -27.46 7.58 -11.82
N PRO A 107 -27.79 8.80 -11.35
CA PRO A 107 -27.88 9.97 -12.21
C PRO A 107 -26.55 10.28 -12.90
N GLN A 108 -26.59 11.09 -13.96
CA GLN A 108 -25.38 11.55 -14.63
C GLN A 108 -24.43 12.27 -13.65
N GLY A 109 -23.13 11.96 -13.72
CA GLY A 109 -22.13 12.50 -12.81
C GLY A 109 -21.98 11.74 -11.49
N PHE A 110 -22.66 10.60 -11.34
CA PHE A 110 -22.59 9.73 -10.17
C PHE A 110 -22.18 8.31 -10.56
N PHE A 111 -21.53 7.61 -9.64
CA PHE A 111 -21.21 6.19 -9.70
C PHE A 111 -21.89 5.45 -8.56
N CYS A 112 -22.03 4.13 -8.68
CA CYS A 112 -22.54 3.30 -7.62
C CYS A 112 -21.41 2.85 -6.68
N ASP A 113 -21.43 3.34 -5.45
CA ASP A 113 -20.53 2.84 -4.41
C ASP A 113 -21.04 1.48 -3.91
N HIS A 114 -20.53 0.40 -4.51
CA HIS A 114 -20.92 -0.98 -4.17
C HIS A 114 -20.76 -1.32 -2.68
N HIS A 115 -19.90 -0.62 -1.93
CA HIS A 115 -19.73 -0.90 -0.52
C HIS A 115 -20.92 -0.41 0.32
N TYR A 116 -21.48 0.75 -0.04
CA TYR A 116 -22.64 1.33 0.64
C TYR A 116 -23.95 1.13 -0.12
N ALA A 117 -23.89 0.61 -1.35
CA ALA A 117 -25.00 0.50 -2.29
C ALA A 117 -25.73 1.85 -2.53
N LEU A 118 -24.96 2.95 -2.61
CA LEU A 118 -25.48 4.31 -2.79
C LEU A 118 -24.75 5.03 -3.93
N CYS A 119 -25.49 5.83 -4.70
CA CYS A 119 -24.93 6.69 -5.72
C CYS A 119 -24.11 7.80 -5.09
N ARG A 120 -22.86 7.97 -5.51
CA ARG A 120 -21.98 9.06 -5.06
C ARG A 120 -21.42 9.81 -6.26
N SER A 121 -21.08 11.09 -6.07
CA SER A 121 -20.45 11.89 -7.11
C SER A 121 -19.07 11.36 -7.45
N TYR A 122 -18.68 11.42 -8.71
CA TYR A 122 -17.30 11.10 -9.12
C TYR A 122 -16.27 11.91 -8.33
N ARG A 123 -15.13 11.28 -8.11
CA ARG A 123 -13.96 11.81 -7.39
C ARG A 123 -13.03 12.55 -8.35
N MET A 124 -12.38 13.59 -7.85
CA MET A 124 -11.42 14.42 -8.60
C MET A 124 -9.97 14.08 -8.19
N ASP A 125 -8.98 14.78 -8.73
CA ASP A 125 -7.57 14.58 -8.37
C ASP A 125 -7.36 14.55 -6.85
N ARG A 126 -6.58 13.56 -6.40
CA ARG A 126 -6.21 13.28 -5.00
C ARG A 126 -7.33 12.82 -4.06
N ASP A 127 -8.58 12.81 -4.49
CA ASP A 127 -9.67 12.27 -3.68
C ASP A 127 -9.45 10.77 -3.43
N PRO A 128 -9.80 10.27 -2.23
CA PRO A 128 -9.67 8.86 -1.90
C PRO A 128 -10.60 8.02 -2.78
N CYS A 129 -10.07 6.92 -3.29
CA CYS A 129 -10.79 6.00 -4.17
C CYS A 129 -10.43 4.55 -3.86
N ARG A 130 -11.32 3.64 -4.26
CA ARG A 130 -11.12 2.18 -4.16
C ARG A 130 -11.05 1.49 -5.52
N SER A 131 -11.63 2.09 -6.56
CA SER A 131 -11.64 1.60 -7.93
C SER A 131 -11.67 2.76 -8.92
N ASP A 132 -11.23 2.51 -10.16
CA ASP A 132 -11.16 3.53 -11.21
C ASP A 132 -12.54 4.10 -11.55
N SER A 133 -13.61 3.29 -11.43
CA SER A 133 -15.00 3.71 -11.63
C SER A 133 -15.47 4.82 -10.68
N GLN A 134 -14.75 5.06 -9.58
CA GLN A 134 -15.07 6.13 -8.64
C GLN A 134 -14.51 7.47 -9.09
N CYS A 135 -13.50 7.47 -9.96
CA CYS A 135 -12.84 8.68 -10.44
C CYS A 135 -13.56 9.26 -11.66
N THR A 136 -13.45 10.57 -11.82
CA THR A 136 -13.94 11.28 -13.01
C THR A 136 -13.24 10.76 -14.27
N PRO A 137 -13.91 10.69 -15.45
CA PRO A 137 -13.27 10.27 -16.68
C PRO A 137 -11.93 10.98 -16.94
N GLY A 138 -10.90 10.21 -17.30
CA GLY A 138 -9.52 10.70 -17.45
C GLY A 138 -8.66 10.59 -16.18
N TYR A 139 -9.23 10.09 -15.09
CA TYR A 139 -8.51 9.78 -13.86
C TYR A 139 -8.59 8.30 -13.54
N ASP A 140 -7.49 7.75 -13.04
CA ASP A 140 -7.41 6.38 -12.53
C ASP A 140 -7.20 6.38 -11.02
N CYS A 141 -7.71 5.36 -10.34
CA CYS A 141 -7.48 5.17 -8.93
C CYS A 141 -6.11 4.53 -8.70
N MET A 142 -5.12 5.32 -8.30
CA MET A 142 -3.75 4.86 -8.10
C MET A 142 -3.33 5.07 -6.64
N PHE A 143 -2.88 3.99 -5.99
CA PHE A 143 -2.41 4.03 -4.60
C PHE A 143 -3.45 4.64 -3.64
N GLY A 144 -4.73 4.35 -3.89
CA GLY A 144 -5.87 4.81 -3.08
C GLY A 144 -6.32 6.25 -3.34
N ARG A 145 -5.81 6.92 -4.37
CA ARG A 145 -6.23 8.27 -4.76
C ARG A 145 -6.47 8.39 -6.26
N CYS A 146 -7.45 9.19 -6.66
CA CYS A 146 -7.63 9.51 -8.07
C CYS A 146 -6.47 10.36 -8.56
N THR A 147 -5.90 10.00 -9.71
CA THR A 147 -4.79 10.71 -10.35
C THR A 147 -5.03 10.75 -11.84
N VAL A 148 -4.47 11.72 -12.55
CA VAL A 148 -4.58 11.79 -14.01
C VAL A 148 -4.09 10.46 -14.61
N ALA A 149 -4.90 9.85 -15.48
CA ALA A 149 -4.55 8.61 -16.13
C ALA A 149 -3.24 8.77 -16.91
N PHE A 150 -2.27 7.90 -16.64
CA PHE A 150 -0.98 7.93 -17.33
C PHE A 150 -1.14 7.37 -18.75
N ASN A 151 -0.40 7.95 -19.70
CA ASN A 151 -0.32 7.40 -21.04
C ASN A 151 0.21 5.95 -20.99
N PRO A 152 -0.43 4.99 -21.68
CA PRO A 152 0.02 3.59 -21.69
C PRO A 152 1.54 3.48 -21.97
N GLY A 153 2.19 2.60 -21.19
CA GLY A 153 3.62 2.32 -21.26
C GLY A 153 4.57 3.42 -20.80
N HIS A 154 4.07 4.59 -20.42
CA HIS A 154 4.89 5.66 -19.83
C HIS A 154 5.08 5.44 -18.34
N ARG A 155 6.03 6.18 -17.75
CA ARG A 155 6.32 6.13 -16.31
C ARG A 155 5.03 6.36 -15.50
N GLY A 156 4.75 5.45 -14.56
CA GLY A 156 3.56 5.48 -13.72
C GLY A 156 2.34 4.76 -14.32
N ALA A 157 2.32 4.44 -15.61
CA ALA A 157 1.22 3.70 -16.22
C ALA A 157 1.12 2.28 -15.65
N ARG A 158 -0.10 1.76 -15.52
CA ARG A 158 -0.32 0.36 -15.14
C ARG A 158 0.20 -0.59 -16.21
N CYS A 159 0.73 -1.74 -15.78
CA CYS A 159 1.30 -2.75 -16.64
C CYS A 159 1.07 -4.15 -16.06
N ASN A 160 1.12 -5.16 -16.92
CA ASN A 160 1.11 -6.57 -16.53
C ASN A 160 2.50 -7.21 -16.70
N SER A 161 3.23 -6.78 -17.73
CA SER A 161 4.57 -7.26 -18.10
C SER A 161 5.45 -6.12 -18.63
N ASP A 162 6.77 -6.33 -18.67
CA ASP A 162 7.74 -5.34 -19.17
C ASP A 162 7.45 -4.85 -20.60
N ARG A 163 6.78 -5.68 -21.41
CA ARG A 163 6.42 -5.35 -22.80
C ARG A 163 5.35 -4.25 -22.90
N ASP A 164 4.61 -4.02 -21.83
CA ASP A 164 3.61 -2.96 -21.76
C ASP A 164 4.28 -1.60 -21.56
N CYS A 165 5.57 -1.57 -21.20
CA CYS A 165 6.32 -0.37 -20.88
C CYS A 165 7.30 0.02 -22.00
N LEU A 166 7.68 1.30 -22.04
CA LEU A 166 8.73 1.79 -22.94
C LEU A 166 10.11 1.15 -22.65
N PRO A 167 11.05 1.11 -23.62
CA PRO A 167 12.30 0.34 -23.51
C PRO A 167 13.17 0.61 -22.27
N SER A 168 13.19 1.86 -21.78
CA SER A 168 13.97 2.26 -20.60
C SER A 168 13.23 2.06 -19.26
N LEU A 169 12.07 1.40 -19.30
CA LEU A 169 11.21 1.15 -18.16
C LEU A 169 11.03 -0.37 -17.96
N CYS A 170 10.55 -0.76 -16.79
CA CYS A 170 10.14 -2.12 -16.47
C CYS A 170 8.77 -2.09 -15.80
N CYS A 171 8.07 -3.22 -15.78
CA CYS A 171 6.85 -3.40 -15.05
C CYS A 171 7.11 -3.96 -13.65
N ALA A 172 7.03 -3.11 -12.62
CA ALA A 172 7.33 -3.49 -11.25
C ALA A 172 6.30 -2.95 -10.27
N ARG A 173 6.15 -3.61 -9.11
CA ARG A 173 5.20 -3.15 -8.08
C ARG A 173 5.65 -1.85 -7.41
N GLN A 174 4.67 -1.03 -7.10
CA GLN A 174 4.75 0.11 -6.20
C GLN A 174 3.48 0.09 -5.35
N HIS A 175 3.62 0.05 -4.02
CA HIS A 175 2.51 -0.08 -3.09
C HIS A 175 1.52 -1.22 -3.44
N GLY A 176 2.03 -2.32 -4.00
CA GLY A 176 1.24 -3.50 -4.39
C GLY A 176 0.66 -3.48 -5.82
N ASP A 177 0.58 -2.31 -6.47
CA ASP A 177 0.12 -2.18 -7.86
C ASP A 177 1.29 -2.20 -8.84
N LYS A 178 1.12 -2.87 -9.98
CA LYS A 178 2.14 -2.93 -11.04
C LYS A 178 2.11 -1.69 -11.91
N THR A 179 3.25 -1.01 -12.01
CA THR A 179 3.39 0.21 -12.81
C THR A 179 4.73 0.25 -13.56
N CYS A 180 4.76 0.98 -14.67
CA CYS A 180 5.98 1.20 -15.44
C CYS A 180 6.93 2.12 -14.67
N LYS A 181 8.07 1.58 -14.25
CA LYS A 181 9.12 2.24 -13.46
C LYS A 181 10.42 2.29 -14.25
N PRO A 182 11.32 3.25 -14.00
CA PRO A 182 12.59 3.32 -14.73
C PRO A 182 13.51 2.15 -14.39
N LYS A 183 14.17 1.58 -15.40
CA LYS A 183 15.29 0.65 -15.20
C LYS A 183 16.45 1.34 -14.48
N LEU A 184 17.19 0.60 -13.66
CA LEU A 184 18.26 1.14 -12.83
C LEU A 184 19.50 1.46 -13.67
N LYS A 185 19.88 2.73 -13.74
CA LYS A 185 21.09 3.20 -14.45
C LYS A 185 22.39 2.78 -13.73
N LEU A 186 23.52 2.93 -14.42
CA LEU A 186 24.87 2.67 -13.90
C LEU A 186 25.08 3.34 -12.52
N GLY A 187 25.59 2.57 -11.56
CA GLY A 187 25.90 3.02 -10.21
C GLY A 187 24.69 3.11 -9.26
N HIS A 188 23.45 2.98 -9.73
CA HIS A 188 22.30 2.89 -8.82
C HIS A 188 22.36 1.61 -8.00
N SER A 189 21.90 1.70 -6.75
CA SER A 189 21.73 0.54 -5.89
C SER A 189 20.68 -0.38 -6.48
N CYS A 190 21.00 -1.67 -6.48
CA CYS A 190 20.13 -2.75 -6.90
C CYS A 190 20.12 -3.81 -5.82
N PHE A 191 19.04 -4.57 -5.70
CA PHE A 191 18.93 -5.65 -4.74
C PHE A 191 18.05 -6.75 -5.33
N VAL A 192 18.56 -7.97 -5.30
CA VAL A 192 17.83 -9.17 -5.75
C VAL A 192 17.81 -10.13 -4.58
N PRO A 193 16.70 -10.23 -3.82
CA PRO A 193 16.62 -11.15 -2.71
C PRO A 193 16.59 -12.61 -3.19
N ASP A 194 17.13 -13.50 -2.38
CA ASP A 194 16.98 -14.94 -2.55
C ASP A 194 15.47 -15.30 -2.50
N GLY A 195 14.99 -16.03 -3.50
CA GLY A 195 13.57 -16.33 -3.68
C GLY A 195 12.81 -15.38 -4.64
N GLY A 196 13.49 -14.36 -5.19
CA GLY A 196 12.92 -13.46 -6.21
C GLY A 196 12.03 -12.35 -5.65
N LEU A 197 11.56 -11.45 -6.52
CA LEU A 197 10.87 -10.21 -6.12
C LEU A 197 9.35 -10.37 -5.85
N SER A 198 8.77 -11.55 -6.04
CA SER A 198 7.31 -11.74 -6.11
C SER A 198 6.54 -11.47 -4.81
N TYR A 199 7.20 -11.55 -3.65
CA TYR A 199 6.61 -11.29 -2.33
C TYR A 199 6.79 -9.83 -1.87
N TRP A 200 7.55 -9.03 -2.63
CA TRP A 200 7.97 -7.70 -2.22
C TRP A 200 6.97 -6.63 -2.69
N LEU A 201 6.49 -5.78 -1.77
CA LEU A 201 5.42 -4.80 -2.07
C LEU A 201 5.86 -3.68 -3.05
N ASN A 202 7.16 -3.34 -3.02
CA ASN A 202 7.78 -2.25 -3.78
C ASN A 202 8.95 -2.74 -4.65
N GLU A 203 8.68 -3.56 -5.66
CA GLU A 203 9.72 -4.22 -6.46
C GLU A 203 10.65 -3.21 -7.15
N LEU A 204 11.95 -3.47 -7.16
CA LEU A 204 12.92 -2.70 -7.95
C LEU A 204 12.90 -3.16 -9.40
N CYS A 205 13.14 -2.24 -10.33
CA CYS A 205 13.41 -2.63 -11.71
C CYS A 205 14.78 -3.30 -11.83
N PRO A 206 14.99 -4.14 -12.85
CA PRO A 206 16.32 -4.60 -13.20
C PRO A 206 17.22 -3.43 -13.59
N CYS A 207 18.53 -3.69 -13.61
CA CYS A 207 19.49 -2.79 -14.22
C CYS A 207 19.16 -2.56 -15.70
N ASP A 208 19.53 -1.39 -16.20
CA ASP A 208 19.35 -1.03 -17.60
C ASP A 208 20.14 -1.95 -18.54
N ASP A 209 19.78 -1.95 -19.82
CA ASP A 209 20.33 -2.91 -20.77
C ASP A 209 21.87 -2.83 -20.82
N GLY A 210 22.53 -3.99 -20.71
CA GLY A 210 23.99 -4.10 -20.65
C GLY A 210 24.62 -3.86 -19.27
N LEU A 211 23.81 -3.73 -18.22
CA LEU A 211 24.26 -3.63 -16.83
C LEU A 211 23.87 -4.87 -16.03
N VAL A 212 24.69 -5.23 -15.05
CA VAL A 212 24.45 -6.34 -14.12
C VAL A 212 24.48 -5.81 -12.69
N CYS A 213 23.64 -6.37 -11.81
CA CYS A 213 23.66 -6.06 -10.39
C CYS A 213 24.80 -6.82 -9.72
N ALA A 214 25.84 -6.13 -9.25
CA ALA A 214 26.99 -6.77 -8.62
C ALA A 214 27.52 -5.96 -7.43
N VAL A 215 28.23 -6.65 -6.53
CA VAL A 215 28.87 -6.03 -5.36
C VAL A 215 30.00 -5.12 -5.84
N THR A 216 29.96 -3.86 -5.42
CA THR A 216 31.04 -2.90 -5.66
C THR A 216 31.96 -2.87 -4.45
N SER A 217 33.22 -3.23 -4.62
CA SER A 217 34.23 -3.33 -3.55
C SER A 217 34.72 -1.98 -3.01
N LYS A 218 33.93 -0.89 -3.13
CA LYS A 218 34.28 0.40 -2.55
C LYS A 218 33.84 0.48 -1.08
N VAL A 219 34.34 -0.43 -0.27
CA VAL A 219 34.49 -0.19 1.17
C VAL A 219 35.89 0.38 1.31
N ASP A 220 36.00 1.59 1.84
CA ASP A 220 37.31 2.19 2.14
C ASP A 220 38.03 1.28 3.14
N ASP A 221 39.26 0.83 2.82
CA ASP A 221 40.06 -0.12 3.60
C ASP A 221 40.37 0.36 5.05
N SER A 222 39.91 1.55 5.43
CA SER A 222 40.10 2.17 6.74
C SER A 222 39.16 1.64 7.84
N ILE A 223 38.19 0.76 7.53
CA ILE A 223 37.19 0.25 8.50
C ILE A 223 37.19 -1.30 8.57
N ALA A 224 38.36 -1.93 8.50
CA ALA A 224 38.49 -3.40 8.57
C ALA A 224 38.53 -3.99 10.00
N THR A 225 37.75 -3.46 10.95
CA THR A 225 37.77 -3.94 12.36
C THR A 225 36.41 -4.05 13.05
N ILE A 226 35.30 -4.32 12.34
CA ILE A 226 34.05 -4.71 13.00
C ILE A 226 33.43 -5.95 12.35
N ASP A 227 34.02 -7.09 12.70
CA ASP A 227 33.58 -8.47 12.42
C ASP A 227 32.42 -8.89 13.36
N TRP A 228 31.21 -8.37 13.08
CA TRP A 228 29.90 -8.95 13.47
C TRP A 228 28.67 -8.13 13.02
N LEU A 229 28.84 -6.97 12.36
CA LEU A 229 27.74 -6.17 11.79
C LEU A 229 27.57 -6.38 10.26
N ASP A 230 28.12 -7.46 9.71
CA ASP A 230 28.21 -7.66 8.25
C ASP A 230 26.99 -8.33 7.59
N ILE A 231 25.91 -8.54 8.33
CA ILE A 231 24.69 -9.17 7.77
C ILE A 231 23.77 -8.14 7.07
N TRP A 232 23.93 -6.84 7.34
CA TRP A 232 23.10 -5.77 6.74
C TRP A 232 23.86 -4.86 5.77
N THR A 233 25.17 -5.07 5.57
CA THR A 233 26.06 -4.19 4.80
C THR A 233 26.20 -4.59 3.32
N GLU A 234 26.04 -5.88 2.97
CA GLU A 234 26.20 -6.34 1.58
C GLU A 234 25.16 -5.77 0.61
N GLN A 235 23.92 -5.54 1.08
CA GLN A 235 22.84 -4.96 0.27
C GLN A 235 23.16 -3.52 -0.19
N ASN A 236 23.95 -2.78 0.59
CA ASN A 236 24.35 -1.40 0.26
C ASN A 236 25.50 -1.34 -0.77
N LEU A 237 26.17 -2.47 -1.00
CA LEU A 237 27.30 -2.58 -1.93
C LEU A 237 26.85 -2.98 -3.34
N LEU A 238 25.66 -3.58 -3.48
CA LEU A 238 25.11 -3.99 -4.75
C LEU A 238 24.71 -2.77 -5.60
N ARG A 239 25.33 -2.65 -6.77
CA ARG A 239 25.06 -1.59 -7.74
C ARG A 239 25.03 -2.13 -9.15
N CYS A 240 24.30 -1.43 -10.03
CA CYS A 240 24.33 -1.71 -11.45
C CYS A 240 25.70 -1.32 -12.03
N VAL A 241 26.46 -2.29 -12.50
CA VAL A 241 27.79 -2.12 -13.10
C VAL A 241 27.81 -2.68 -14.52
N ARG A 242 28.83 -2.32 -15.31
CA ARG A 242 29.07 -3.00 -16.59
C ARG A 242 29.62 -4.40 -16.30
N PRO A 243 29.17 -5.44 -17.01
CA PRO A 243 29.80 -6.75 -16.94
C PRO A 243 31.27 -6.62 -17.38
N GLN A 244 32.18 -7.31 -16.68
CA GLN A 244 33.61 -7.37 -17.01
C GLN A 244 33.86 -8.34 -18.16
#